data_AF-A0A958ACY7-F1
#
_entry.id   AF-A0A958ACY7-F1
#
_cell.length_a   1.000
_cell.length_b   1.000
_cell.length_c   1.000
_cell.angle_alpha   90.00
_cell.angle_beta   90.00
_cell.angle_gamma   90.00
#
_symmetry.space_group_name_H-M   'P 1'
#
loop_
_entity.id
_entity.type
_entity.pdbx_description
1 polymer ?
#
loop_
_entity_poly.entity_id
_entity_poly.type
_entity_poly.pdbx_seq_one_letter_code
_entity_poly.pdbx_strand_id
1 'polypeptide(L)'
;MRYLLDKNIVRYAITGLLYGRRRLLSSLEVGALSFMRVAEADDHSLYISHVSFEVLKRLKQYAEVNVILTEVDVLFPTRYYSRWSRRVRETSGLSREDAAIIALASFGTNSAGSILGTHAVVTYDQPMVNGYRQNLPLLQQRLRAMTNQLSVPFYLAKLPEILTPDQFLQR
;
A
#
# COMPACT_ATOMS: atom_id res chain seq x y z
N MET A 1 -4.74 -0.67 -12.68
CA MET A 1 -3.57 -0.07 -11.95
C MET A 1 -3.16 -0.97 -10.78
N ARG A 2 -2.11 -0.64 -10.01
CA ARG A 2 -1.64 -1.47 -8.87
C ARG A 2 -1.61 -0.64 -7.59
N TYR A 3 -2.27 -1.08 -6.53
CA TYR A 3 -2.37 -0.37 -5.26
C TYR A 3 -1.83 -1.22 -4.11
N LEU A 4 -1.04 -0.61 -3.23
CA LEU A 4 -0.65 -1.22 -1.96
C LEU A 4 -1.57 -0.69 -0.86
N LEU A 5 -2.32 -1.58 -0.21
CA LEU A 5 -3.20 -1.23 0.90
C LEU A 5 -2.41 -1.24 2.20
N ASP A 6 -2.46 -0.13 2.91
CA ASP A 6 -1.96 -0.05 4.27
C ASP A 6 -2.86 -0.87 5.23
N LYS A 7 -2.32 -1.26 6.38
CA LYS A 7 -3.02 -2.08 7.39
C LYS A 7 -4.34 -1.46 7.84
N ASN A 8 -4.42 -0.12 7.87
CA ASN A 8 -5.62 0.58 8.31
C ASN A 8 -6.78 0.38 7.32
N ILE A 9 -6.52 0.42 6.01
CA ILE A 9 -7.53 0.19 4.96
C ILE A 9 -8.10 -1.21 5.09
N VAL A 10 -7.21 -2.21 5.19
CA VAL A 10 -7.59 -3.61 5.35
C VAL A 10 -8.41 -3.81 6.61
N ARG A 11 -7.98 -3.21 7.74
CA ARG A 11 -8.73 -3.26 9.00
C ARG A 11 -10.14 -2.68 8.85
N TYR A 12 -10.28 -1.52 8.22
CA TYR A 12 -11.59 -0.89 8.04
C TYR A 12 -12.49 -1.68 7.09
N ALA A 13 -11.95 -2.27 6.02
CA ALA A 13 -12.71 -3.16 5.14
C ALA A 13 -13.24 -4.39 5.91
N ILE A 14 -12.37 -5.08 6.66
CA ILE A 14 -12.77 -6.25 7.47
C ILE A 14 -13.82 -5.86 8.51
N THR A 15 -13.60 -4.74 9.22
CA THR A 15 -14.53 -4.26 10.24
C THR A 15 -15.89 -3.92 9.62
N GLY A 16 -15.89 -3.29 8.44
CA GLY A 16 -17.10 -2.96 7.71
C GLY A 16 -17.89 -4.20 7.27
N LEU A 17 -17.20 -5.21 6.73
CA LEU A 17 -17.84 -6.49 6.38
C LEU A 17 -18.43 -7.18 7.61
N LEU A 18 -17.70 -7.21 8.71
CA LEU A 18 -18.07 -7.94 9.92
C LEU A 18 -19.27 -7.31 10.64
N TYR A 19 -19.31 -5.98 10.72
CA TYR A 19 -20.29 -5.25 11.52
C TYR A 19 -21.34 -4.49 10.72
N GLY A 20 -21.23 -4.40 9.39
CA GLY A 20 -22.14 -3.61 8.55
C GLY A 20 -23.60 -4.06 8.59
N ARG A 21 -23.87 -5.29 9.03
CA ARG A 21 -25.24 -5.80 9.27
C ARG A 21 -25.78 -5.47 10.66
N ARG A 22 -24.93 -5.05 11.59
CA ARG A 22 -25.26 -4.87 13.02
C ARG A 22 -25.28 -3.40 13.43
N ARG A 23 -24.55 -2.55 12.72
CA ARG A 23 -24.50 -1.11 12.96
C ARG A 23 -24.26 -0.36 11.67
N LEU A 24 -24.52 0.94 11.71
CA LEU A 24 -24.07 1.85 10.67
C LEU A 24 -22.55 1.79 10.55
N LEU A 25 -22.08 1.84 9.31
CA LEU A 25 -20.68 1.91 8.99
C LEU A 25 -20.16 3.33 9.23
N SER A 26 -18.95 3.42 9.78
CA SER A 26 -18.21 4.69 9.85
C SER A 26 -17.78 5.13 8.46
N SER A 27 -17.48 6.42 8.30
CA SER A 27 -16.97 6.96 7.02
C SER A 27 -15.72 6.23 6.52
N LEU A 28 -14.81 5.85 7.42
CA LEU A 28 -13.59 5.13 7.07
C LEU A 28 -13.88 3.72 6.53
N GLU A 29 -14.86 3.02 7.13
CA GLU A 29 -15.31 1.70 6.68
C GLU A 29 -16.02 1.77 5.34
N VAL A 30 -16.93 2.75 5.17
CA VAL A 30 -17.60 3.00 3.88
C VAL A 30 -16.57 3.30 2.80
N GLY A 31 -15.63 4.21 3.06
CA GLY A 31 -14.61 4.59 2.08
C GLY A 31 -13.68 3.43 1.73
N ALA A 32 -13.25 2.62 2.70
CA ALA A 32 -12.40 1.45 2.42
C ALA A 32 -13.12 0.40 1.55
N LEU A 33 -14.38 0.07 1.88
CA LEU A 33 -15.18 -0.86 1.09
C LEU A 33 -15.50 -0.31 -0.31
N SER A 34 -15.84 0.97 -0.41
CA SER A 34 -16.13 1.64 -1.68
C SER A 34 -14.89 1.67 -2.58
N PHE A 35 -13.72 1.99 -2.02
CA PHE A 35 -12.46 1.91 -2.74
C PHE A 35 -12.21 0.51 -3.31
N MET A 36 -12.35 -0.54 -2.48
CA MET A 36 -12.12 -1.91 -2.94
C MET A 36 -13.10 -2.29 -4.06
N ARG A 37 -14.37 -1.90 -3.93
CA ARG A 37 -15.39 -2.20 -4.95
C ARG A 37 -15.12 -1.50 -6.28
N VAL A 38 -14.71 -0.23 -6.24
CA VAL A 38 -14.38 0.51 -7.47
C VAL A 38 -13.08 -0.02 -8.08
N ALA A 39 -12.07 -0.32 -7.27
CA ALA A 39 -10.84 -0.93 -7.76
C ALA A 39 -11.09 -2.29 -8.43
N GLU A 40 -11.96 -3.12 -7.87
CA GLU A 40 -12.40 -4.38 -8.49
C GLU A 40 -13.12 -4.12 -9.83
N ALA A 41 -14.07 -3.18 -9.86
CA ALA A 41 -14.83 -2.84 -11.06
C ALA A 41 -13.94 -2.32 -12.21
N ASP A 42 -12.86 -1.60 -11.87
CA ASP A 42 -11.90 -1.02 -12.82
C ASP A 42 -10.69 -1.94 -13.12
N ASP A 43 -10.77 -3.23 -12.77
CA ASP A 43 -9.72 -4.23 -12.97
C ASP A 43 -8.35 -3.77 -12.42
N HIS A 44 -8.37 -3.22 -11.21
CA HIS A 44 -7.18 -2.78 -10.50
C HIS A 44 -6.67 -3.87 -9.56
N SER A 45 -5.37 -4.17 -9.64
CA SER A 45 -4.72 -5.12 -8.75
C SER A 45 -4.48 -4.50 -7.37
N LEU A 46 -5.00 -5.15 -6.34
CA LEU A 46 -4.82 -4.77 -4.94
C LEU A 46 -3.74 -5.64 -4.30
N TYR A 47 -2.84 -5.03 -3.56
CA TYR A 47 -1.77 -5.71 -2.85
C TYR A 47 -1.81 -5.36 -1.36
N ILE A 48 -1.41 -6.31 -0.53
CA ILE A 48 -1.05 -6.07 0.88
C ILE A 48 0.42 -6.41 1.11
N SER A 49 1.00 -5.90 2.20
CA SER A 49 2.36 -6.31 2.58
C SER A 49 2.38 -7.79 3.01
N HIS A 50 3.50 -8.48 2.78
CA HIS A 50 3.70 -9.84 3.32
C HIS A 50 3.51 -9.92 4.85
N VAL A 51 3.82 -8.86 5.59
CA VAL A 51 3.60 -8.80 7.04
C VAL A 51 2.10 -8.79 7.35
N SER A 52 1.33 -7.96 6.65
CA SER A 52 -0.14 -7.92 6.78
C SER A 52 -0.77 -9.26 6.43
N PHE A 53 -0.28 -9.90 5.36
CA PHE A 53 -0.74 -11.23 4.95
C PHE A 53 -0.52 -12.28 6.05
N GLU A 54 0.66 -12.34 6.66
CA GLU A 54 0.94 -13.30 7.74
C GLU A 54 0.07 -13.10 8.98
N VAL A 55 -0.36 -11.86 9.26
CA VAL A 55 -1.34 -11.58 10.31
C VAL A 55 -2.73 -12.10 9.91
N LEU A 56 -3.21 -11.75 8.71
CA LEU A 56 -4.54 -12.15 8.23
C LEU A 56 -4.68 -13.67 8.06
N LYS A 57 -3.61 -14.35 7.64
CA LYS A 57 -3.58 -15.81 7.51
C LYS A 57 -3.92 -16.53 8.81
N ARG A 58 -3.55 -15.96 9.96
CA ARG A 58 -3.90 -16.48 11.30
C ARG A 58 -5.36 -16.26 11.67
N LEU A 59 -6.03 -15.37 10.95
CA LEU A 59 -7.42 -14.97 11.15
C LEU A 59 -8.36 -15.53 10.05
N LYS A 60 -7.87 -16.45 9.21
CA LYS A 60 -8.64 -17.07 8.10
C LYS A 60 -9.92 -17.81 8.52
N GLN A 61 -10.14 -18.02 9.82
CA GLN A 61 -11.39 -18.59 10.33
C GLN A 61 -12.58 -17.62 10.23
N TYR A 62 -12.31 -16.31 10.10
CA TYR A 62 -13.35 -15.30 9.90
C TYR A 62 -13.64 -15.15 8.40
N ALA A 63 -14.91 -15.28 8.01
CA ALA A 63 -15.32 -15.26 6.60
C ALA A 63 -14.93 -13.95 5.91
N GLU A 64 -15.03 -12.83 6.62
CA GLU A 64 -14.69 -11.49 6.14
C GLU A 64 -13.20 -11.35 5.83
N VAL A 65 -12.34 -12.03 6.59
CA VAL A 65 -10.90 -12.08 6.32
C VAL A 65 -10.62 -12.86 5.04
N ASN A 66 -11.34 -13.97 4.82
CA ASN A 66 -11.19 -14.74 3.58
C ASN A 66 -11.64 -13.94 2.35
N VAL A 67 -12.74 -13.18 2.45
CA VAL A 67 -13.16 -12.26 1.39
C VAL A 67 -12.03 -11.28 1.05
N ILE A 68 -11.39 -10.67 2.04
CA ILE A 68 -10.25 -9.78 1.74
C ILE A 68 -9.08 -10.54 1.10
N LEU A 69 -8.75 -11.73 1.59
CA LEU A 69 -7.64 -12.53 1.06
C LEU A 69 -7.87 -13.05 -0.37
N THR A 70 -9.12 -13.14 -0.85
CA THR A 70 -9.40 -13.48 -2.25
C THR A 70 -9.25 -12.30 -3.19
N GLU A 71 -9.46 -11.08 -2.69
CA GLU A 71 -9.40 -9.85 -3.51
C GLU A 71 -8.02 -9.19 -3.57
N VAL A 72 -7.04 -9.68 -2.81
CA VAL A 72 -5.71 -9.06 -2.72
C VAL A 72 -4.57 -10.04 -2.96
N ASP A 73 -3.56 -9.56 -3.68
CA ASP A 73 -2.26 -10.21 -3.81
C ASP A 73 -1.29 -9.77 -2.70
N VAL A 74 -0.15 -10.45 -2.61
CA VAL A 74 0.89 -10.14 -1.61
C VAL A 74 2.12 -9.52 -2.28
N LEU A 75 2.60 -8.42 -1.70
CA LEU A 75 3.84 -7.76 -2.10
C LEU A 75 5.00 -8.11 -1.15
N PHE A 76 6.09 -8.57 -1.73
CA PHE A 76 7.32 -8.98 -1.07
C PHE A 76 8.45 -7.97 -1.33
N PRO A 77 9.33 -7.70 -0.35
CA PRO A 77 10.46 -6.82 -0.54
C PRO A 77 11.49 -7.42 -1.51
N THR A 78 12.06 -6.57 -2.38
CA THR A 78 13.19 -6.96 -3.24
C THR A 78 14.54 -6.47 -2.69
N ARG A 79 15.62 -6.74 -3.42
CA ARG A 79 17.02 -6.43 -3.04
C ARG A 79 17.24 -5.01 -2.51
N TYR A 80 16.58 -4.01 -3.09
CA TYR A 80 16.83 -2.59 -2.77
C TYR A 80 15.85 -2.00 -1.76
N TYR A 81 14.85 -2.77 -1.34
CA TYR A 81 13.83 -2.37 -0.37
C TYR A 81 14.44 -1.77 0.91
N SER A 82 15.32 -2.51 1.61
CA SER A 82 15.84 -2.08 2.91
C SER A 82 16.69 -0.81 2.81
N ARG A 83 17.46 -0.66 1.71
CA ARG A 83 18.24 0.54 1.44
C ARG A 83 17.34 1.73 1.19
N TRP A 84 16.28 1.53 0.41
CA TRP A 84 15.35 2.59 0.07
C TRP A 84 14.49 3.01 1.28
N SER A 85 13.98 2.07 2.07
CA SER A 85 13.25 2.34 3.31
C SER A 85 14.04 3.22 4.28
N ARG A 86 15.33 2.93 4.47
CA ARG A 86 16.23 3.76 5.29
C ARG A 86 16.32 5.19 4.74
N ARG A 87 16.52 5.35 3.43
CA ARG A 87 16.61 6.66 2.78
C ARG A 87 15.31 7.44 2.89
N VAL A 88 14.16 6.80 2.72
CA VAL A 88 12.84 7.44 2.90
C VAL A 88 12.76 8.01 4.32
N ARG A 89 13.06 7.20 5.34
CA ARG A 89 13.06 7.62 6.75
C ARG A 89 14.01 8.79 7.02
N GLU A 90 15.27 8.70 6.58
CA GLU A 90 16.28 9.76 6.74
C GLU A 90 15.88 11.07 6.05
N THR A 91 15.12 10.99 4.95
CA THR A 91 14.71 12.17 4.17
C THR A 91 13.50 12.86 4.77
N SER A 92 12.54 12.07 5.27
CA SER A 92 11.20 12.55 5.59
C SER A 92 10.90 12.63 7.08
N GLY A 93 11.70 11.97 7.92
CA GLY A 93 11.39 11.81 9.35
C GLY A 93 10.23 10.85 9.64
N LEU A 94 9.66 10.20 8.62
CA LEU A 94 8.59 9.23 8.76
C LEU A 94 8.97 8.06 9.68
N SER A 95 7.95 7.40 10.24
CA SER A 95 8.17 6.23 11.07
C SER A 95 8.86 5.10 10.27
N ARG A 96 9.44 4.13 10.98
CA ARG A 96 10.03 2.95 10.34
C ARG A 96 9.01 2.18 9.51
N GLU A 97 7.76 2.11 9.98
CA GLU A 97 6.68 1.40 9.32
C GLU A 97 6.24 2.11 8.04
N ASP A 98 6.00 3.41 8.09
CA ASP A 98 5.55 4.19 6.92
C ASP A 98 6.62 4.21 5.83
N ALA A 99 7.88 4.40 6.23
CA ALA A 99 9.02 4.36 5.31
C ALA A 99 9.19 2.96 4.68
N ALA A 100 8.87 1.90 5.42
CA ALA A 100 8.81 0.53 4.91
C ALA A 100 7.69 0.36 3.88
N ILE A 101 6.47 0.83 4.15
CA ILE A 101 5.35 0.75 3.18
C ILE A 101 5.66 1.50 1.89
N ILE A 102 6.18 2.73 1.95
CA ILE A 102 6.58 3.49 0.75
C ILE A 102 7.68 2.75 -0.02
N ALA A 103 8.64 2.17 0.70
CA ALA A 103 9.70 1.44 0.04
C ALA A 103 9.22 0.13 -0.59
N LEU A 104 8.25 -0.54 0.03
CA LEU A 104 7.60 -1.73 -0.52
C LEU A 104 6.82 -1.37 -1.79
N ALA A 105 6.12 -0.25 -1.81
CA ALA A 105 5.45 0.24 -3.00
C ALA A 105 6.43 0.66 -4.12
N SER A 106 7.69 1.00 -3.80
CA SER A 106 8.69 1.33 -4.83
C SER A 106 9.49 0.12 -5.34
N PHE A 107 9.89 -0.77 -4.41
CA PHE A 107 10.81 -1.89 -4.63
C PHE A 107 10.21 -3.23 -4.17
N GLY A 108 8.89 -3.36 -4.21
CA GLY A 108 8.19 -4.62 -3.96
C GLY A 108 8.00 -5.43 -5.22
N THR A 109 7.73 -6.72 -5.07
CA THR A 109 7.35 -7.62 -6.17
C THR A 109 6.31 -8.63 -5.69
N ASN A 110 5.56 -9.22 -6.61
CA ASN A 110 4.65 -10.32 -6.31
C ASN A 110 5.44 -11.64 -6.17
N SER A 111 4.76 -12.73 -5.82
CA SER A 111 5.39 -14.06 -5.67
C SER A 111 6.10 -14.55 -6.93
N ALA A 112 5.60 -14.18 -8.12
CA ALA A 112 6.17 -14.55 -9.40
C ALA A 112 7.39 -13.70 -9.82
N GLY A 113 7.70 -12.62 -9.10
CA GLY A 113 8.77 -11.69 -9.48
C GLY A 113 8.44 -10.84 -10.74
N SER A 114 7.19 -10.84 -11.19
CA SER A 114 6.79 -10.28 -12.50
C SER A 114 6.50 -8.79 -12.48
N ILE A 115 6.43 -8.18 -11.29
CA ILE A 115 6.19 -6.74 -11.13
C ILE A 115 7.31 -6.07 -10.34
N LEU A 116 7.46 -4.76 -10.52
CA LEU A 116 8.27 -3.90 -9.66
C LEU A 116 7.40 -2.75 -9.16
N GLY A 117 7.21 -2.71 -7.85
CA GLY A 117 6.43 -1.70 -7.15
C GLY A 117 4.94 -1.69 -7.48
N THR A 118 4.25 -0.72 -6.88
CA THR A 118 2.86 -0.34 -7.12
C THR A 118 2.80 1.10 -7.61
N HIS A 119 1.65 1.48 -8.17
CA HIS A 119 1.43 2.86 -8.63
C HIS A 119 1.04 3.77 -7.46
N ALA A 120 0.37 3.22 -6.46
CA ALA A 120 -0.08 3.97 -5.30
C ALA A 120 -0.05 3.15 -4.00
N VAL A 121 -0.03 3.88 -2.88
CA VAL A 121 -0.32 3.41 -1.53
C VAL A 121 -1.64 4.04 -1.08
N VAL A 122 -2.54 3.22 -0.58
CA VAL A 122 -3.84 3.66 -0.05
C VAL A 122 -3.80 3.59 1.47
N THR A 123 -4.03 4.73 2.13
CA THR A 123 -3.98 4.83 3.60
C THR A 123 -4.86 5.98 4.10
N TYR A 124 -5.37 5.86 5.32
CA TYR A 124 -5.96 6.97 6.06
C TYR A 124 -4.98 7.66 7.02
N ASP A 125 -3.71 7.23 7.06
CA ASP A 125 -2.70 7.80 7.96
C ASP A 125 -2.28 9.20 7.46
N GLN A 126 -2.87 10.24 8.06
CA GLN A 126 -2.59 11.63 7.70
C GLN A 126 -1.14 12.05 8.00
N PRO A 127 -0.52 11.68 9.14
CA PRO A 127 0.91 11.88 9.33
C PRO A 127 1.77 11.34 8.18
N MET A 128 1.51 10.11 7.71
CA MET A 128 2.21 9.51 6.57
C MET A 128 1.98 10.32 5.28
N VAL A 129 0.73 10.65 4.96
CA VAL A 129 0.35 11.42 3.76
C VAL A 129 1.06 12.77 3.75
N ASN A 130 1.01 13.51 4.86
CA ASN A 130 1.57 14.84 4.97
C ASN A 130 3.10 14.81 4.95
N GLY A 131 3.72 13.92 5.73
CA GLY A 131 5.18 13.78 5.78
C GLY A 131 5.75 13.36 4.43
N TYR A 132 5.05 12.50 3.68
CA TYR A 132 5.43 12.13 2.32
C TYR A 132 5.31 13.31 1.34
N ARG A 133 4.17 14.00 1.32
CA ARG A 133 3.92 15.13 0.40
C ARG A 133 4.92 16.26 0.60
N GLN A 134 5.19 16.63 1.84
CA GLN A 134 6.17 17.68 2.19
C GLN A 134 7.57 17.37 1.66
N ASN A 135 7.94 16.08 1.59
CA ASN A 135 9.28 15.64 1.20
C ASN A 135 9.35 15.05 -0.21
N LEU A 136 8.25 15.08 -0.98
CA LEU A 136 8.14 14.41 -2.27
C LEU A 136 9.24 14.84 -3.26
N PRO A 137 9.57 16.14 -3.45
CA PRO A 137 10.64 16.54 -4.37
C PRO A 137 12.00 15.95 -4.01
N LEU A 138 12.34 15.94 -2.71
CA LEU A 138 13.62 15.42 -2.23
C LEU A 138 13.68 13.88 -2.32
N LEU A 139 12.56 13.20 -2.03
CA LEU A 139 12.43 11.76 -2.22
C LEU A 139 12.59 11.38 -3.69
N GLN A 140 11.99 12.15 -4.61
CA GLN A 140 12.13 11.93 -6.07
C GLN A 140 13.58 12.06 -6.51
N GLN A 141 14.28 13.11 -6.07
CA GLN A 141 15.69 13.29 -6.36
C GLN A 141 16.54 12.13 -5.84
N ARG A 142 16.31 11.70 -4.58
CA ARG A 142 17.05 10.59 -3.97
C ARG A 142 16.75 9.25 -4.62
N LEU A 143 15.52 9.01 -5.05
CA LEU A 143 15.18 7.79 -5.79
C LEU A 143 15.89 7.77 -7.13
N ARG A 144 15.84 8.85 -7.92
CA ARG A 144 16.53 8.96 -9.22
C ARG A 144 18.04 8.73 -9.07
N ALA A 145 18.67 9.40 -8.11
CA ALA A 145 20.08 9.21 -7.82
C ALA A 145 20.41 7.76 -7.41
N MET A 146 19.46 7.06 -6.77
CA MET A 146 19.61 5.65 -6.42
C MET A 146 19.47 4.73 -7.64
N THR A 147 18.47 4.95 -8.48
CA THR A 147 18.06 4.03 -9.56
C THR A 147 18.90 4.16 -10.81
N ASN A 148 19.49 5.33 -11.10
CA ASN A 148 20.28 5.59 -12.31
C ASN A 148 21.46 4.62 -12.54
N GLN A 149 21.95 3.97 -11.49
CA GLN A 149 23.08 3.03 -11.54
C GLN A 149 22.67 1.57 -11.37
N LEU A 150 21.37 1.27 -11.28
CA LEU A 150 20.87 -0.08 -11.04
C LEU A 150 20.57 -0.79 -12.36
N SER A 151 20.72 -2.11 -12.38
CA SER A 151 20.30 -2.93 -13.51
C SER A 151 18.77 -3.01 -13.61
N VAL A 152 18.28 -3.42 -14.77
CA VAL A 152 16.88 -3.85 -14.95
C VAL A 152 16.56 -4.98 -13.95
N PRO A 153 15.37 -4.99 -13.33
CA PRO A 153 14.27 -4.02 -13.50
C PRO A 153 14.38 -2.77 -12.61
N PHE A 154 15.34 -2.72 -11.68
CA PHE A 154 15.37 -1.73 -10.59
C PHE A 154 15.59 -0.28 -11.01
N TYR A 155 16.18 -0.04 -12.18
CA TYR A 155 16.22 1.30 -12.80
C TYR A 155 14.81 1.89 -13.01
N LEU A 156 13.81 1.04 -13.23
CA LEU A 156 12.43 1.43 -13.50
C LEU A 156 11.60 1.69 -12.23
N ALA A 157 12.18 1.54 -11.04
CA ALA A 157 11.48 1.78 -9.78
C ALA A 157 10.98 3.23 -9.71
N LYS A 158 9.73 3.41 -9.27
CA LYS A 158 9.07 4.71 -9.13
C LYS A 158 8.59 4.90 -7.70
N LEU A 159 8.44 6.17 -7.33
CA LEU A 159 7.70 6.53 -6.12
C LEU A 159 6.20 6.30 -6.34
N PRO A 160 5.48 5.77 -5.33
CA PRO A 160 4.03 5.65 -5.41
C PRO A 160 3.35 7.01 -5.22
N GLU A 161 2.13 7.16 -5.71
CA GLU A 161 1.20 8.14 -5.14
C GLU A 161 0.77 7.69 -3.74
N ILE A 162 0.52 8.62 -2.82
CA ILE A 162 -0.14 8.29 -1.54
C ILE A 162 -1.49 9.00 -1.52
N LEU A 163 -2.54 8.19 -1.43
CA LEU A 163 -3.91 8.64 -1.51
C LEU A 163 -4.79 8.02 -0.41
N THR A 164 -5.80 8.78 0.01
CA THR A 164 -6.91 8.24 0.79
C THR A 164 -7.94 7.61 -0.15
N PRO A 165 -8.78 6.68 0.34
CA PRO A 165 -9.96 6.22 -0.40
C PRO A 165 -10.83 7.35 -0.95
N ASP A 166 -11.07 8.41 -0.17
CA ASP A 166 -11.89 9.55 -0.64
C ASP A 166 -11.24 10.29 -1.82
N GLN A 167 -9.91 10.43 -1.82
CA GLN A 167 -9.17 11.04 -2.93
C GLN A 167 -9.19 10.17 -4.20
N PHE A 168 -9.32 8.85 -4.06
CA PHE A 168 -9.49 7.94 -5.18
C PHE A 168 -10.87 8.09 -5.81
N LEU A 169 -11.92 8.08 -4.98
CA LEU A 169 -13.32 8.08 -5.44
C LEU A 169 -13.77 9.41 -6.07
N GLN A 170 -12.97 10.46 -5.97
CA GLN A 170 -13.23 11.77 -6.59
C GLN A 170 -12.56 11.94 -7.96
N ARG A 171 -11.80 10.95 -8.43
CA ARG A 171 -11.15 10.95 -9.75
C ARG A 171 -12.10 10.43 -10.82
#